data_AF-A0A497GTM7-F1
#
_entry.id   AF-A0A497GTM7-F1
#
_cell.length_a   1.000
_cell.length_b   1.000
_cell.length_c   1.000
_cell.angle_alpha   90.00
_cell.angle_beta   90.00
_cell.angle_gamma   90.00
#
_symmetry.space_group_name_H-M   'P 1'
#
loop_
_entity.id
_entity.type
_entity.pdbx_description
1 polymer ?
#
loop_
_entity_poly.entity_id
_entity_poly.type
_entity_poly.pdbx_seq_one_letter_code
_entity_poly.pdbx_strand_id
1 'polypeptide(L)'
;MPRLSTGYIIAGAYANKVRRVLFALTKPLKVPSDAVVEASKNLNMKLLRILQECGIDKGDVVRIIIDFDIEDGEITWKWDTLSIEYFKRVDLGDKPKKILESLLKEEASPQEGESREV
;
A
#
# COMPACT_ATOMS: atom_id res chain seq x y z
N MET A 1 17.29 9.91 -10.94
CA MET A 1 16.62 9.88 -9.64
C MET A 1 15.68 8.68 -9.57
N PRO A 2 16.09 7.58 -8.95
CA PRO A 2 15.21 6.45 -8.68
C PRO A 2 14.09 6.79 -7.69
N ARG A 3 12.93 6.16 -7.87
CA ARG A 3 11.75 6.29 -6.99
C ARG A 3 11.45 4.95 -6.33
N LEU A 4 11.37 4.93 -5.00
CA LEU A 4 10.82 3.81 -4.26
C LEU A 4 9.31 3.96 -4.17
N SER A 5 8.58 2.90 -4.54
CA SER A 5 7.13 2.80 -4.35
C SER A 5 6.78 1.44 -3.79
N THR A 6 6.05 1.39 -2.68
CA THR A 6 5.59 0.11 -2.11
C THR A 6 4.42 -0.48 -2.87
N GLY A 7 3.71 0.32 -3.68
CA GLY A 7 2.32 0.02 -4.05
C GLY A 7 1.43 -0.06 -2.80
N TYR A 8 0.20 -0.55 -2.95
CA TYR A 8 -0.67 -0.81 -1.81
C TYR A 8 -0.18 -2.03 -1.03
N ILE A 9 0.04 -1.85 0.27
CA ILE A 9 0.51 -2.90 1.16
C ILE A 9 -0.14 -2.74 2.53
N ILE A 10 -0.40 -3.85 3.23
CA ILE A 10 -0.82 -3.81 4.63
C ILE A 10 0.25 -3.10 5.45
N ALA A 11 -0.14 -2.15 6.30
CA ALA A 11 0.77 -1.34 7.12
C ALA A 11 1.71 -2.25 7.93
N GLY A 12 1.22 -3.31 8.56
CA GLY A 12 2.07 -4.27 9.28
C GLY A 12 3.19 -4.92 8.45
N ALA A 13 3.12 -4.88 7.12
CA ALA A 13 4.09 -5.46 6.20
C ALA A 13 4.94 -4.41 5.44
N TYR A 14 4.75 -3.10 5.67
CA TYR A 14 5.43 -2.06 4.88
C TYR A 14 6.96 -2.20 4.94
N ALA A 15 7.53 -2.51 6.10
CA ALA A 15 8.97 -2.49 6.31
C ALA A 15 9.71 -3.51 5.43
N ASN A 16 9.14 -4.71 5.31
CA ASN A 16 9.64 -5.76 4.42
C ASN A 16 9.48 -5.36 2.96
N LYS A 17 8.38 -4.68 2.60
CA LYS A 17 8.13 -4.22 1.24
C LYS A 17 9.12 -3.13 0.82
N VAL A 18 9.39 -2.14 1.69
CA VAL A 18 10.41 -1.10 1.48
C VAL A 18 11.76 -1.73 1.19
N ARG A 19 12.24 -2.63 2.07
CA ARG A 19 13.53 -3.31 1.89
C ARG A 19 13.59 -4.08 0.57
N ARG A 20 12.57 -4.90 0.26
CA ARG A 20 12.52 -5.70 -0.99
C ARG A 20 12.55 -4.84 -2.24
N VAL A 21 11.80 -3.75 -2.28
CA VAL A 21 11.77 -2.82 -3.42
C VAL A 21 13.10 -2.10 -3.54
N LEU A 22 13.67 -1.64 -2.43
CA LEU A 22 14.97 -0.96 -2.45
C LEU A 22 16.06 -1.86 -3.02
N PHE A 23 16.16 -3.12 -2.56
CA PHE A 23 17.09 -4.10 -3.14
C PHE A 23 16.90 -4.29 -4.64
N ALA A 24 15.65 -4.36 -5.11
CA ALA A 24 15.38 -4.53 -6.53
C ALA A 24 15.82 -3.31 -7.36
N LEU A 25 15.58 -2.10 -6.85
CA LEU A 25 15.96 -0.85 -7.52
C LEU A 25 17.48 -0.62 -7.53
N THR A 26 18.18 -1.04 -6.48
CA THR A 26 19.61 -0.76 -6.32
C THR A 26 20.52 -1.86 -6.87
N LYS A 27 20.00 -3.09 -7.07
CA LYS A 27 20.75 -4.21 -7.64
C LYS A 27 21.40 -3.90 -9.00
N PRO A 28 20.71 -3.27 -9.99
CA PRO A 28 21.33 -2.88 -11.26
C PRO A 28 22.42 -1.82 -11.10
N LEU A 29 22.35 -1.04 -10.02
CA LEU A 29 23.23 0.09 -9.72
C LEU A 29 24.45 -0.33 -8.87
N LYS A 30 24.58 -1.64 -8.57
CA LYS A 30 25.70 -2.23 -7.82
C LYS A 30 25.94 -1.58 -6.44
N VAL A 31 24.88 -1.08 -5.81
CA VAL A 31 24.94 -0.58 -4.44
C VAL A 31 25.24 -1.74 -3.49
N PRO A 32 26.18 -1.60 -2.54
CA PRO A 32 26.48 -2.63 -1.55
C PRO A 32 25.24 -3.02 -0.73
N SER A 33 25.09 -4.32 -0.45
CA SER A 33 23.96 -4.83 0.33
C SER A 33 23.83 -4.16 1.71
N ASP A 34 24.96 -3.87 2.37
CA ASP A 34 24.97 -3.25 3.70
C ASP A 34 24.43 -1.82 3.66
N ALA A 35 24.77 -1.05 2.62
CA ALA A 35 24.22 0.29 2.40
C ALA A 35 22.69 0.24 2.19
N VAL A 36 22.20 -0.76 1.43
CA VAL A 36 20.75 -0.98 1.26
C VAL A 36 20.07 -1.34 2.58
N VAL A 37 20.68 -2.19 3.39
CA VAL A 37 20.15 -2.57 4.71
C VAL A 37 20.06 -1.35 5.62
N GLU A 38 21.14 -0.58 5.74
CA GLU A 38 21.17 0.60 6.62
C GLU A 38 20.18 1.68 6.15
N ALA A 39 20.13 1.97 4.85
CA ALA A 39 19.16 2.92 4.29
C ALA A 39 17.72 2.49 4.53
N SER A 40 17.40 1.20 4.34
CA SER A 40 16.06 0.66 4.59
C SER A 40 15.68 0.70 6.07
N LYS A 41 16.62 0.41 6.98
CA LYS A 41 16.43 0.51 8.43
C LYS A 41 16.14 1.96 8.84
N ASN A 42 16.94 2.91 8.34
CA ASN A 42 16.77 4.33 8.62
C ASN A 42 15.39 4.85 8.21
N LEU A 43 14.96 4.51 6.99
CA LEU A 43 13.62 4.87 6.47
C LEU A 43 12.52 4.19 7.30
N ASN A 44 12.63 2.89 7.56
CA ASN A 44 11.61 2.13 8.31
C ASN A 44 11.41 2.67 9.74
N MET A 45 12.47 3.07 10.44
CA MET A 45 12.32 3.67 11.78
C MET A 45 11.51 4.98 11.76
N LYS A 46 11.75 5.84 10.75
CA LYS A 46 11.00 7.09 10.58
C LYS A 46 9.55 6.81 10.19
N LEU A 47 9.33 5.91 9.22
CA LEU A 47 7.99 5.50 8.80
C LEU A 47 7.19 4.92 9.97
N LEU A 48 7.79 4.08 10.82
CA LEU A 48 7.10 3.54 12.00
C LEU A 48 6.53 4.66 12.87
N ARG A 49 7.37 5.67 13.16
CA ARG A 49 6.94 6.82 13.98
C ARG A 49 5.86 7.63 13.26
N ILE A 50 6.04 7.95 11.98
CA ILE A 50 5.03 8.69 11.20
C ILE A 50 3.68 7.95 11.20
N LEU A 51 3.66 6.64 10.94
CA LEU A 51 2.44 5.86 10.92
C LEU A 51 1.75 5.82 12.29
N GLN A 52 2.52 5.74 13.38
CA GLN A 52 1.99 5.80 14.75
C GLN A 52 1.37 7.16 15.08
N GLU A 53 2.06 8.26 14.78
CA GLU A 53 1.57 9.63 15.01
C GLU A 53 0.32 9.93 14.16
N CYS A 54 0.21 9.32 12.97
CA CYS A 54 -0.98 9.39 12.12
C CYS A 54 -2.12 8.44 12.55
N GLY A 55 -1.94 7.61 13.59
CA GLY A 55 -2.96 6.68 14.06
C GLY A 55 -3.27 5.54 13.08
N ILE A 56 -2.29 5.10 12.29
CA ILE A 56 -2.46 4.03 11.29
C ILE A 56 -2.27 2.66 11.95
N ASP A 57 -3.29 1.81 11.84
CA ASP A 57 -3.27 0.47 12.42
C ASP A 57 -2.54 -0.52 11.53
N LYS A 58 -1.99 -1.58 12.14
CA LYS A 58 -1.25 -2.63 11.40
C LYS A 58 -2.08 -3.33 10.32
N GLY A 59 -3.40 -3.37 10.47
CA GLY A 59 -4.33 -3.99 9.52
C GLY A 59 -4.81 -3.07 8.40
N ASP A 60 -4.46 -1.79 8.46
CA ASP A 60 -4.78 -0.82 7.41
C ASP A 60 -3.88 -1.02 6.18
N VAL A 61 -4.21 -0.36 5.09
CA VAL A 61 -3.42 -0.38 3.85
C VAL A 61 -2.76 0.98 3.66
N VAL A 62 -1.49 0.96 3.27
CA VAL A 62 -0.70 2.15 2.97
C VAL A 62 -0.01 2.03 1.61
N ARG A 63 0.30 3.16 1.00
CA ARG A 63 1.24 3.25 -0.11
C ARG A 63 2.26 4.33 0.20
N ILE A 64 3.52 3.94 0.25
CA ILE A 64 4.65 4.83 0.53
C ILE A 64 5.43 5.03 -0.76
N ILE A 65 5.67 6.30 -1.08
CA ILE A 65 6.48 6.74 -2.21
C ILE A 65 7.53 7.71 -1.69
N ILE A 66 8.79 7.52 -2.09
CA ILE A 66 9.89 8.43 -1.75
C ILE A 66 10.99 8.32 -2.80
N ASP A 67 11.57 9.45 -3.16
CA ASP A 67 12.68 9.54 -4.09
C ASP A 67 14.02 9.49 -3.34
N PHE A 68 15.05 9.00 -4.01
CA PHE A 68 16.40 8.93 -3.45
C PHE A 68 17.46 9.12 -4.54
N ASP A 69 18.66 9.47 -4.10
CA ASP A 69 19.87 9.48 -4.92
C ASP A 69 20.88 8.46 -4.40
N ILE A 70 21.84 8.14 -5.25
CA ILE A 70 22.98 7.29 -4.90
C ILE A 70 24.24 8.11 -5.09
N GLU A 71 24.99 8.30 -4.02
CA GLU A 71 26.24 9.06 -3.96
C GLU A 71 27.29 8.15 -3.32
N ASP A 72 28.41 7.92 -4.01
CA ASP A 72 29.52 7.07 -3.53
C ASP A 72 29.12 5.65 -3.06
N GLY A 73 28.04 5.10 -3.63
CA GLY A 73 27.53 3.78 -3.25
C GLY A 73 26.67 3.78 -1.98
N GLU A 74 26.34 4.95 -1.45
CA GLU A 74 25.37 5.14 -0.37
C GLU A 74 24.04 5.66 -0.90
N ILE A 75 22.97 5.51 -0.11
CA ILE A 75 21.62 5.92 -0.49
C ILE A 75 21.21 7.13 0.34
N THR A 76 20.91 8.24 -0.34
CA THR A 76 20.46 9.49 0.28
C THR A 76 19.00 9.75 -0.06
N TRP A 77 18.13 9.74 0.95
CA TRP A 77 16.69 9.97 0.80
C TRP A 77 16.37 11.45 0.57
N LYS A 78 15.44 11.74 -0.33
CA LYS A 78 14.84 13.07 -0.51
C LYS A 78 13.57 13.16 0.33
N TRP A 79 13.73 13.53 1.60
CA TRP A 79 12.65 13.49 2.60
C TRP A 79 11.44 14.36 2.25
N ASP A 80 11.66 15.44 1.53
CA ASP A 80 10.64 16.36 1.00
C ASP A 80 9.70 15.69 -0.03
N THR A 81 10.15 14.60 -0.66
CA THR A 81 9.36 13.84 -1.65
C THR A 81 8.51 12.73 -1.02
N LEU A 82 8.59 12.53 0.31
CA LEU A 82 7.85 11.47 0.99
C LEU A 82 6.34 11.69 0.85
N SER A 83 5.66 10.73 0.23
CA SER A 83 4.21 10.67 0.12
C SER A 83 3.69 9.36 0.70
N ILE A 84 2.68 9.46 1.56
CA ILE A 84 2.00 8.31 2.16
C ILE A 84 0.51 8.42 1.88
N GLU A 85 -0.03 7.47 1.14
CA GLU A 85 -1.48 7.28 1.00
C GLU A 85 -1.95 6.26 2.04
N TYR A 86 -3.11 6.52 2.65
CA TYR A 86 -3.66 5.72 3.75
C TYR A 86 -5.10 5.28 3.44
N PHE A 87 -5.37 3.99 3.65
CA PHE A 87 -6.68 3.36 3.49
C PHE A 87 -7.03 2.63 4.77
N LYS A 88 -7.98 3.19 5.51
CA LYS A 88 -8.46 2.61 6.75
C LYS A 88 -9.24 1.33 6.49
N ARG A 89 -8.88 0.27 7.19
CA ARG A 89 -9.68 -0.95 7.23
C ARG A 89 -10.98 -0.66 7.98
N VAL A 90 -12.10 -0.90 7.32
CA VAL A 90 -13.43 -0.86 7.93
C VAL A 90 -13.97 -2.28 7.97
N ASP A 91 -14.33 -2.75 9.17
CA ASP A 91 -15.05 -4.01 9.30
C ASP A 91 -16.52 -3.79 8.94
N LEU A 92 -16.99 -4.49 7.92
CA LEU A 92 -18.36 -4.42 7.44
C LEU A 92 -19.26 -5.50 8.06
N GLY A 93 -18.71 -6.41 8.88
CA GLY A 93 -19.43 -7.55 9.44
C GLY A 93 -20.14 -8.36 8.35
N ASP A 94 -21.40 -8.74 8.59
CA ASP A 94 -22.21 -9.50 7.62
C ASP A 94 -22.93 -8.62 6.58
N LYS A 95 -22.75 -7.29 6.59
CA LYS A 95 -23.43 -6.39 5.66
C LYS A 95 -23.22 -6.77 4.19
N PRO A 96 -22.00 -7.13 3.72
CA PRO A 96 -21.79 -7.54 2.33
C PRO A 96 -22.58 -8.80 1.96
N LYS A 97 -22.68 -9.78 2.87
CA LYS A 97 -23.45 -11.01 2.63
C LYS A 97 -24.94 -10.70 2.46
N LYS A 98 -25.50 -9.86 3.34
CA LYS A 98 -26.92 -9.47 3.27
C LYS A 98 -27.24 -8.73 1.96
N ILE A 99 -26.36 -7.82 1.53
CA ILE A 99 -26.52 -7.11 0.26
C ILE A 99 -26.47 -8.10 -0.91
N LEU A 100 -25.53 -9.04 -0.90
CA LEU A 100 -25.42 -10.07 -1.93
C LEU A 100 -26.69 -10.93 -2.00
N GLU A 101 -27.25 -11.35 -0.86
CA GLU A 101 -28.50 -12.11 -0.82
C GLU A 101 -29.70 -11.34 -1.40
N SER A 102 -29.76 -10.02 -1.20
CA SER A 102 -30.79 -9.17 -1.81
C SER A 102 -30.63 -9.09 -3.33
N LEU A 103 -29.41 -8.83 -3.82
CA LEU A 103 -29.12 -8.74 -5.26
C LEU A 103 -29.46 -10.06 -5.99
N LEU A 104 -29.10 -11.21 -5.41
CA LEU A 104 -29.39 -12.52 -6.01
C LEU A 104 -30.90 -12.81 -6.09
N LYS A 105 -31.73 -12.27 -5.18
CA LYS A 105 -33.20 -12.40 -5.24
C LYS A 105 -33.80 -11.53 -6.33
N GLU A 106 -33.27 -10.32 -6.52
CA GLU A 106 -33.66 -9.40 -7.60
C GLU A 106 -33.34 -10.01 -8.98
N GLU A 107 -32.16 -10.61 -9.14
CA GLU A 107 -31.77 -11.29 -10.39
C GLU A 107 -32.60 -12.55 -10.68
N ALA A 108 -33.03 -13.26 -9.63
CA ALA A 108 -33.85 -14.47 -9.75
C ALA A 108 -35.35 -14.20 -10.01
N SER A 109 -35.78 -12.93 -10.02
CA SER A 109 -37.14 -12.52 -10.36
C SER A 109 -37.16 -11.75 -11.69
N PRO A 110 -36.98 -12.43 -12.85
CA PRO A 110 -37.11 -11.78 -14.14
C PRO A 110 -38.52 -11.20 -14.33
N GLN A 111 -38.56 -10.05 -15.00
CA GLN A 111 -39.71 -9.18 -15.21
C GLN A 111 -40.96 -9.91 -15.71
N GLU A 112 -41.92 -10.17 -14.83
CA GLU A 112 -43.33 -10.31 -15.19
C GLU A 112 -43.90 -8.91 -15.41
N GLY A 113 -43.84 -8.37 -16.64
CA GLY A 113 -44.41 -7.04 -16.84
C GLY A 113 -44.26 -6.34 -18.18
N GLU A 114 -44.16 -7.03 -19.31
CA GLU A 114 -44.50 -6.42 -20.61
C GLU A 114 -45.33 -7.41 -21.45
N SER A 115 -46.50 -7.77 -20.92
CA SER A 115 -47.65 -8.18 -21.71
C SER A 115 -48.75 -7.15 -21.49
N ARG A 116 -48.73 -6.05 -22.26
CA ARG A 116 -49.94 -5.27 -22.50
C ARG A 116 -50.35 -5.51 -23.95
N GLU A 117 -51.52 -6.14 -24.05
CA GLU A 117 -52.35 -6.35 -25.23
C GLU A 117 -52.35 -5.12 -26.15
N VAL A 118 -52.17 -5.33 -27.45
CA VAL A 118 -53.08 -4.88 -28.52
C VAL A 118 -52.99 -5.85 -29.70
#